data_AF-A0A949VQP8-F1
#
_entry.id   AF-A0A949VQP8-F1
#
_cell.length_a   1.000
_cell.length_b   1.000
_cell.length_c   1.000
_cell.angle_alpha   90.00
_cell.angle_beta   90.00
_cell.angle_gamma   90.00
#
_symmetry.space_group_name_H-M   'P 1'
#
loop_
_entity.id
_entity.type
_entity.pdbx_description
1 polymer ?
#
loop_
_entity_poly.entity_id
_entity_poly.type
_entity_poly.pdbx_seq_one_letter_code
_entity_poly.pdbx_strand_id
1 'polypeptide(L)' 'MADGTLTYDTAYAELERIMQDLQEDRIGVDELTAKVKRAVDLVAFCNKRLRATEEEVEGIVKKLGEG' A
#
# COMPACT_ATOMS: atom_id res chain seq x y z
N MET A 1 16.72 -5.32 -13.68
CA MET A 1 17.02 -4.89 -12.30
C MET A 1 15.94 -3.88 -11.93
N ALA A 2 15.00 -4.25 -11.07
CA ALA A 2 13.85 -3.41 -10.77
C ALA A 2 14.26 -2.34 -9.74
N ASP A 3 14.24 -1.10 -10.22
CA ASP A 3 14.57 0.13 -9.52
C ASP A 3 13.71 0.31 -8.25
N GLY A 4 14.32 0.84 -7.19
CA GLY A 4 13.82 0.93 -5.82
C GLY A 4 12.64 1.89 -5.59
N THR A 5 11.73 2.00 -6.55
CA THR A 5 10.52 2.81 -6.43
C THR A 5 9.42 1.93 -5.84
N LEU A 6 9.02 2.21 -4.61
CA LEU A 6 7.86 1.55 -3.99
C LEU A 6 6.64 1.79 -4.88
N THR A 7 6.10 0.74 -5.50
CA THR A 7 4.87 0.79 -6.29
C THR A 7 3.70 0.29 -5.45
N TYR A 8 2.46 0.61 -5.86
CA TYR A 8 1.27 0.07 -5.20
C TYR A 8 1.31 -1.46 -5.17
N ASP A 9 1.65 -2.07 -6.31
CA ASP A 9 1.71 -3.53 -6.48
C ASP A 9 2.73 -4.18 -5.54
N THR A 10 3.95 -3.61 -5.48
CA THR A 10 4.99 -4.11 -4.56
C THR A 10 4.64 -3.89 -3.10
N ALA A 11 3.99 -2.77 -2.76
CA ALA A 11 3.57 -2.48 -1.39
C ALA A 11 2.43 -3.42 -0.95
N TYR A 12 1.51 -3.72 -1.87
CA TYR A 12 0.43 -4.66 -1.65
C TYR A 12 0.95 -6.10 -1.48
N ALA A 13 1.89 -6.53 -2.33
CA ALA A 13 2.52 -7.84 -2.20
C ALA A 13 3.31 -7.99 -0.88
N GLU A 14 3.95 -6.92 -0.39
CA GLU A 14 4.61 -6.90 0.92
C GLU A 14 3.57 -6.99 2.06
N LEU A 15 2.44 -6.29 1.94
CA LEU A 15 1.34 -6.35 2.90
C LEU A 15 0.74 -7.76 2.99
N GLU A 16 0.51 -8.42 1.85
CA GLU A 16 0.01 -9.81 1.82
C GLU A 16 0.98 -10.78 2.49
N ARG A 17 2.29 -10.63 2.25
CA ARG A 17 3.30 -11.42 2.95
C ARG A 17 3.27 -11.19 4.45
N ILE A 18 3.15 -9.95 4.89
CA ILE A 18 3.03 -9.62 6.32
C ILE A 18 1.78 -10.29 6.91
N MET A 19 0.65 -10.27 6.20
CA MET A 19 -0.59 -10.91 6.64
C MET A 19 -0.44 -12.44 6.75
N GLN A 20 0.21 -13.08 5.78
CA GLN A 20 0.52 -14.51 5.83
C GLN A 20 1.43 -14.84 7.02
N ASP A 21 2.48 -14.06 7.21
CA ASP A 21 3.40 -14.21 8.33
C ASP A 21 2.64 -14.09 9.66
N LEU A 22 1.77 -13.09 9.82
CA LEU A 22 0.93 -12.88 11.01
C LEU A 22 -0.07 -14.02 11.26
N GLN A 23 -0.48 -14.74 10.22
CA GLN A 23 -1.32 -15.94 10.35
C GLN A 23 -0.53 -17.19 10.74
N GLU A 24 0.79 -17.19 10.58
CA GLU A 24 1.61 -18.28 11.11
C GLU A 24 1.73 -18.16 12.64
N ASP A 25 1.36 -19.24 13.35
CA ASP A 25 1.47 -19.42 14.81
C ASP A 25 2.90 -19.36 15.38
N ARG A 26 3.89 -19.00 14.56
CA ARG A 26 5.32 -19.02 14.88
C ARG A 26 5.91 -17.64 15.14
N ILE A 27 5.09 -16.58 15.11
CA ILE A 27 5.52 -15.21 15.33
C ILE A 27 5.58 -14.84 16.80
N GLY A 28 6.74 -14.34 17.24
CA GLY A 28 6.91 -13.74 18.56
C GLY A 28 6.20 -12.37 18.69
N VAL A 29 5.79 -12.01 19.91
CA VAL A 29 5.11 -10.73 20.22
C VAL A 29 5.86 -9.49 19.72
N ASP A 30 7.20 -9.49 19.80
CA ASP A 30 8.03 -8.40 19.29
C ASP A 30 7.99 -8.29 17.76
N GLU A 31 8.04 -9.43 17.06
CA GLU A 31 7.94 -9.48 15.60
C GLU A 31 6.54 -9.09 15.12
N LEU A 32 5.49 -9.50 15.85
CA LEU A 32 4.12 -9.10 15.59
C LEU A 32 4.00 -7.58 15.56
N THR A 33 4.55 -6.91 16.59
CA THR A 33 4.54 -5.45 16.69
C THR A 33 5.28 -4.77 15.53
N ALA A 34 6.44 -5.31 15.15
CA ALA A 34 7.21 -4.79 14.01
C ALA A 34 6.47 -4.95 12.68
N LYS A 35 5.90 -6.13 12.43
CA LYS A 35 5.14 -6.44 11.21
C LYS A 35 3.86 -5.62 11.11
N VAL A 36 3.12 -5.45 12.21
CA VAL A 36 1.93 -4.60 12.24
C VAL A 36 2.26 -3.14 11.94
N LYS A 37 3.34 -2.58 12.53
CA LYS A 37 3.80 -1.22 12.19
C LYS A 37 4.08 -1.09 10.69
N ARG A 38 4.81 -2.06 10.13
CA ARG A 38 5.13 -2.10 8.70
C ARG A 38 3.88 -2.17 7.83
N ALA A 39 2.90 -2.99 8.20
CA ALA A 39 1.62 -3.08 7.52
C ALA A 39 0.90 -1.72 7.50
N VAL A 40 0.88 -1.00 8.62
CA VAL A 40 0.29 0.35 8.70
C VAL A 40 0.98 1.32 7.75
N ASP A 41 2.31 1.31 7.69
CA ASP A 41 3.07 2.16 6.76
C ASP A 41 2.73 1.85 5.29
N LEU A 42 2.64 0.57 4.92
CA LEU A 42 2.26 0.13 3.58
C LEU A 42 0.83 0.54 3.23
N VAL A 43 -0.12 0.38 4.16
CA VAL A 43 -1.51 0.83 3.96
C VAL A 43 -1.58 2.35 3.80
N ALA A 44 -0.82 3.12 4.57
CA ALA A 44 -0.76 4.57 4.42
C ALA A 44 -0.20 4.97 3.03
N PHE A 45 0.83 4.27 2.57
CA PHE A 45 1.38 4.46 1.22
C PHE A 45 0.34 4.16 0.12
N CYS A 46 -0.34 3.01 0.21
CA CYS A 46 -1.37 2.61 -0.74
C CYS A 46 -2.52 3.63 -0.80
N ASN A 47 -3.01 4.09 0.35
CA ASN A 47 -4.03 5.14 0.43
C ASN A 47 -3.57 6.46 -0.20
N LYS A 48 -2.34 6.88 0.06
CA LYS A 48 -1.79 8.09 -0.55
C LYS A 48 -1.75 8.00 -2.07
N ARG A 49 -1.38 6.83 -2.61
CA ARG A 49 -1.38 6.58 -4.05
C ARG A 49 -2.80 6.60 -4.63
N LEU A 50 -3.75 5.93 -4.00
CA LEU A 50 -5.14 5.93 -4.43
C LEU A 50 -5.71 7.34 -4.49
N ARG A 51 -5.49 8.14 -3.44
CA ARG A 51 -5.95 9.53 -3.39
C ARG A 51 -5.33 10.40 -4.48
N ALA A 52 -4.03 10.26 -4.72
CA ALA A 52 -3.37 10.97 -5.81
C ALA A 52 -3.96 10.59 -7.17
N THR A 53 -4.23 9.31 -7.39
CA THR A 53 -4.89 8.83 -8.61
C THR A 53 -6.34 9.31 -8.71
N GLU A 54 -7.10 9.36 -7.62
CA GLU A 54 -8.45 9.97 -7.61
C GLU A 54 -8.41 11.45 -8.00
N GLU A 55 -7.47 12.23 -7.46
CA GLU A 55 -7.31 13.65 -7.81
C GLU A 55 -6.97 13.84 -9.29
N GLU A 56 -6.08 13.00 -9.84
CA GLU A 56 -5.77 13.00 -11.28
C GLU A 56 -7.00 12.66 -12.13
N VAL A 57 -7.73 11.60 -11.76
CA VAL A 57 -8.94 11.17 -12.46
C VAL A 57 -10.02 12.24 -12.39
N GLU A 58 -10.26 12.84 -11.22
CA GLU A 58 -11.22 13.95 -11.05
C GLU A 58 -10.84 15.14 -11.94
N GLY A 59 -9.55 15.48 -12.02
CA GLY A 59 -9.06 16.53 -12.91
C GLY A 59 -9.28 16.23 -14.39
N ILE A 60 -9.10 14.97 -14.80
CA ILE A 60 -9.37 14.52 -16.17
C ILE A 60 -10.88 14.57 -16.47
N VAL A 61 -11.71 14.07 -15.54
CA VAL A 61 -13.17 14.06 -15.69
C VAL A 61 -13.72 15.49 -15.77
N LYS A 62 -13.22 16.44 -14.96
CA LYS A 62 -13.59 17.86 -15.08
C LYS A 62 -13.25 18.43 -16.46
N LYS A 63 -12.03 18.15 -16.98
CA LYS A 63 -11.63 18.57 -18.33
C LYS A 63 -12.47 17.97 -19.45
N LEU A 64 -13.04 16.79 -19.24
CA LEU A 64 -13.90 16.10 -20.23
C LEU A 64 -15.39 16.50 -20.13
N GLY A 65 -15.85 16.93 -18.95
CA GLY A 65 -17.25 17.26 -18.66
C GLY A 65 -17.63 18.74 -18.87
N GLU A 66 -16.68 19.63 -19.12
CA GLU A 66 -16.91 21.04 -19.49
C GLU A 66 -16.96 21.23 -21.03
N GLY A 67 -17.64 20.32 -21.74
CA GLY A 67 -17.89 20.39 -23.18
C GLY A 67 -19.37 20.28 -23.52
#